data_AF-A0A962SJG9-F1
#
_entry.id   AF-A0A962SJG9-F1
#
_cell.length_a   1.000
_cell.length_b   1.000
_cell.length_c   1.000
_cell.angle_alpha   90.00
_cell.angle_beta   90.00
_cell.angle_gamma   90.00
#
_symmetry.space_group_name_H-M   'P 1'
#
loop_
_entity.id
_entity.type
_entity.pdbx_description
1 polymer ?
#
loop_
_entity_poly.entity_id
_entity_poly.type
_entity_poly.pdbx_seq_one_letter_code
_entity_poly.pdbx_strand_id
1 'polypeptide(L)'
;MKPRGIFCLSLLPALLLAGCTQEQQNRISRIGVTWLEGNYRVTYADGSHVHSWEVIDGKVTSEPEKGYYFFWVRKNGKRYYVQTPIARSYIEEIPSP
;
A
#
# COMPACT_ATOMS: atom_id res chain seq x y z
N MET A 1 44.27 30.69 14.91
CA MET A 1 43.33 30.95 13.78
C MET A 1 43.54 29.86 12.74
N LYS A 2 42.61 29.14 12.11
CA LYS A 2 41.16 28.90 12.19
C LYS A 2 40.96 27.61 11.36
N PRO A 3 40.31 26.53 11.85
CA PRO A 3 40.05 25.36 11.01
C PRO A 3 38.99 25.75 9.99
N ARG A 4 39.33 25.77 8.70
CA ARG A 4 38.40 26.06 7.61
C ARG A 4 38.35 24.84 6.71
N GLY A 5 37.18 24.22 6.61
CA GLY A 5 36.81 23.51 5.38
C GLY A 5 36.08 22.19 5.50
N ILE A 6 36.04 21.53 6.66
CA ILE A 6 35.47 20.15 6.73
C ILE A 6 34.03 20.12 7.24
N PHE A 7 33.49 21.23 7.75
CA PHE A 7 32.14 21.29 8.33
C PHE A 7 31.00 21.48 7.32
N CYS A 8 31.29 21.60 6.02
CA CYS A 8 30.28 21.90 5.00
C CYS A 8 29.82 20.68 4.20
N LEU A 9 30.58 19.58 4.22
CA LEU A 9 30.30 18.40 3.38
C LEU A 9 29.23 17.45 3.98
N SER A 10 28.87 17.64 5.24
CA SER A 10 27.89 16.81 5.97
C SER A 10 26.45 17.31 5.88
N LEU A 11 26.19 18.47 5.26
CA LEU A 11 24.85 19.07 5.17
C LEU A 11 24.07 18.70 3.89
N LEU A 12 24.74 18.19 2.87
CA LEU A 12 24.12 17.80 1.59
C LEU A 12 23.10 16.65 1.71
N PRO A 13 23.34 15.58 2.51
CA PRO A 13 22.37 14.49 2.64
C PRO A 13 21.07 14.92 3.34
N ALA A 14 21.15 15.88 4.26
CA ALA A 14 19.99 16.36 5.02
C ALA A 14 19.02 17.19 4.16
N LEU A 15 19.54 17.92 3.18
CA LEU A 15 18.74 18.70 2.23
C LEU A 15 18.00 17.82 1.21
N LEU A 16 18.55 16.64 0.88
CA LEU A 16 17.89 15.67 -0.02
C LEU A 16 16.68 14.97 0.63
N LEU A 17 16.64 14.87 1.96
CA LEU A 17 15.52 14.27 2.70
C LEU A 17 14.34 15.23 2.90
N ALA A 18 14.57 16.55 2.82
CA ALA A 18 13.53 17.57 2.97
C ALA A 18 12.64 17.76 1.71
N GLY A 19 13.00 17.12 0.59
CA GLY A 19 12.32 17.29 -0.70
C GLY A 19 11.23 16.27 -1.02
N CYS A 20 10.98 15.27 -0.17
CA CYS A 20 9.88 14.33 -0.39
C CYS A 20 8.56 15.01 -0.02
N THR A 21 7.70 15.24 -1.01
CA THR A 21 6.32 15.70 -0.75
C THR A 21 5.54 14.65 0.05
N GLN A 22 4.48 15.05 0.75
CA GLN A 22 3.60 14.11 1.46
C GLN A 22 3.01 13.07 0.49
N GLU A 23 2.67 13.44 -0.74
CA GLU A 23 2.28 12.52 -1.81
C GLU A 23 3.40 11.52 -2.17
N GLN A 24 4.66 11.93 -2.19
CA GLN A 24 5.79 11.03 -2.46
C GLN A 24 6.08 10.09 -1.28
N GLN A 25 6.00 10.57 -0.03
CA GLN A 25 6.07 9.70 1.15
C GLN A 25 4.92 8.69 1.18
N ASN A 26 3.70 9.13 0.86
CA ASN A 26 2.53 8.25 0.71
C ASN A 26 2.69 7.25 -0.44
N ARG A 27 3.46 7.59 -1.48
CA ARG A 27 3.82 6.67 -2.57
C ARG A 27 4.87 5.65 -2.13
N ILE A 28 5.92 6.08 -1.42
CA ILE A 28 7.01 5.21 -0.94
C ILE A 28 6.50 4.22 0.11
N SER A 29 5.62 4.64 1.02
CA SER A 29 4.94 3.75 1.99
C SER A 29 4.21 2.58 1.31
N ARG A 30 3.77 2.75 0.04
CA ARG A 30 3.10 1.72 -0.76
C ARG A 30 4.04 0.81 -1.55
N ILE A 31 5.34 1.12 -1.62
CA ILE A 31 6.34 0.31 -2.35
C ILE A 31 6.86 -0.85 -1.49
N GLY A 32 6.79 -0.75 -0.16
CA GLY A 32 7.42 -1.71 0.75
C GLY A 32 6.83 -3.13 0.74
N VAL A 33 5.60 -3.32 0.25
CA VAL A 33 4.94 -4.62 0.17
C VAL A 33 4.04 -4.66 -1.08
N THR A 34 4.48 -5.38 -2.10
CA THR A 34 3.72 -5.58 -3.35
C THR A 34 2.57 -6.59 -3.17
N TRP A 35 2.57 -7.39 -2.11
CA TRP A 35 1.46 -8.28 -1.78
C TRP A 35 1.40 -8.66 -0.29
N LEU A 36 0.19 -8.90 0.20
CA LEU A 36 -0.13 -9.37 1.55
C LEU A 36 -0.65 -10.80 1.46
N GLU A 37 -0.07 -11.73 2.23
CA GLU A 37 -0.53 -13.13 2.35
C GLU A 37 -1.15 -13.36 3.73
N GLY A 38 -2.23 -14.15 3.79
CA GLY A 38 -3.01 -14.38 5.01
C GLY A 38 -4.52 -14.22 4.81
N ASN A 39 -5.21 -13.93 5.91
CA ASN A 39 -6.65 -13.73 5.94
C ASN A 39 -6.95 -12.22 5.97
N TYR A 40 -7.61 -11.72 4.95
CA TYR A 40 -7.93 -10.30 4.85
C TYR A 40 -9.38 -10.06 4.48
N ARG A 41 -9.92 -8.96 4.98
CA ARG A 41 -11.10 -8.31 4.44
C ARG A 41 -10.66 -7.13 3.60
N VAL A 42 -10.98 -7.17 2.31
CA VAL A 42 -10.78 -6.03 1.40
C VAL A 42 -12.11 -5.32 1.24
N THR A 43 -12.14 -4.02 1.52
CA THR A 43 -13.36 -3.21 1.39
C THR A 43 -13.14 -2.09 0.40
N TYR A 44 -14.02 -2.01 -0.60
CA TYR A 44 -14.18 -0.85 -1.48
C TYR A 44 -15.30 0.04 -0.94
N ALA A 45 -15.07 1.35 -0.91
CA ALA A 45 -16.05 2.34 -0.49
C ALA A 45 -16.03 3.58 -1.39
N ASP A 46 -17.20 3.94 -1.94
CA ASP A 46 -17.42 5.17 -2.69
C ASP A 46 -18.80 5.76 -2.34
N GLY A 47 -18.81 6.72 -1.42
CA GLY A 47 -20.04 7.27 -0.84
C GLY A 47 -20.87 6.18 -0.18
N SER A 48 -22.09 5.96 -0.67
CA SER A 48 -22.98 4.91 -0.18
C SER A 48 -22.69 3.51 -0.76
N HIS A 49 -21.82 3.39 -1.77
CA HIS A 49 -21.48 2.11 -2.37
C HIS A 49 -20.32 1.48 -1.62
N VAL A 50 -20.63 0.51 -0.76
CA VAL A 50 -19.65 -0.26 0.01
C VAL A 50 -19.75 -1.73 -0.37
N HIS A 51 -18.61 -2.35 -0.65
CA HIS A 51 -18.53 -3.78 -0.90
C HIS A 51 -17.28 -4.37 -0.27
N SER A 52 -17.43 -5.53 0.37
CA SER A 52 -16.33 -6.21 1.05
C SER A 52 -16.19 -7.64 0.56
N TRP A 53 -14.93 -8.08 0.53
CA TRP A 53 -14.56 -9.45 0.18
C TRP A 53 -13.63 -10.02 1.24
N GLU A 54 -13.84 -11.29 1.56
CA GLU A 54 -12.95 -12.04 2.42
C GLU A 54 -12.00 -12.90 1.57
N VAL A 55 -10.71 -12.67 1.76
CA VAL A 55 -9.61 -13.39 1.15
C VAL A 55 -9.05 -14.29 2.25
N ILE A 56 -9.49 -15.54 2.27
CA ILE A 56 -9.07 -16.53 3.28
C ILE A 56 -7.94 -17.38 2.72
N ASP A 57 -6.86 -17.50 3.49
CA ASP A 57 -5.62 -18.20 3.15
C ASP A 57 -5.16 -17.84 1.73
N GLY A 58 -5.06 -16.53 1.50
CA GLY A 58 -4.94 -15.98 0.17
C GLY A 58 -3.93 -14.85 0.08
N LYS A 59 -3.91 -14.21 -1.09
CA LYS A 59 -3.00 -13.12 -1.40
C LYS A 59 -3.75 -11.94 -1.97
N VAL A 60 -3.47 -10.76 -1.43
CA VAL A 60 -3.87 -9.46 -1.97
C VAL A 60 -2.65 -8.78 -2.56
N THR A 61 -2.64 -8.55 -3.87
CA THR A 61 -1.52 -7.93 -4.56
C THR A 61 -1.84 -6.50 -4.94
N SER A 62 -0.88 -5.60 -4.78
CA SER A 62 -0.98 -4.20 -5.21
C SER A 62 -0.30 -4.00 -6.56
N GLU A 63 -0.91 -3.20 -7.43
CA GLU A 63 -0.30 -2.68 -8.65
C GLU A 63 -0.37 -1.14 -8.58
N PRO A 64 0.56 -0.50 -7.84
CA PRO A 64 0.47 0.93 -7.52
C PRO A 64 0.53 1.82 -8.77
N GLU A 65 1.28 1.41 -9.79
CA GLU A 65 1.39 2.17 -11.05
C GLU A 65 0.08 2.21 -11.82
N LYS A 66 -0.75 1.17 -11.70
CA LYS A 66 -2.07 1.10 -12.33
C LYS A 66 -3.21 1.46 -11.37
N GLY A 67 -2.93 1.66 -10.09
CA GLY A 67 -3.85 2.18 -9.10
C GLY A 67 -4.88 1.17 -8.57
N TYR A 68 -4.62 -0.14 -8.60
CA TYR A 68 -5.55 -1.15 -8.10
C TYR A 68 -4.90 -2.24 -7.23
N TYR A 69 -5.69 -2.80 -6.31
CA TYR A 69 -5.44 -4.10 -5.71
C TYR A 69 -6.13 -5.19 -6.53
N PHE A 70 -5.58 -6.39 -6.51
CA PHE A 70 -6.24 -7.56 -7.08
C PHE A 70 -6.03 -8.82 -6.25
N PHE A 71 -7.03 -9.70 -6.26
CA PHE A 71 -7.06 -10.89 -5.44
C PHE A 71 -8.11 -11.90 -5.94
N TRP A 72 -8.06 -13.11 -5.39
CA TRP A 72 -9.03 -14.16 -5.65
C TRP A 72 -9.90 -14.39 -4.42
N VAL A 73 -11.21 -14.50 -4.63
CA VAL A 73 -12.19 -14.82 -3.57
C VAL A 73 -12.89 -16.12 -3.90
N ARG A 74 -13.33 -16.84 -2.87
CA ARG A 74 -14.21 -17.99 -3.02
C ARG A 74 -15.61 -17.60 -2.58
N LYS A 75 -16.60 -17.82 -3.46
CA LYS A 75 -18.02 -17.64 -3.14
C LYS A 75 -18.80 -18.80 -3.76
N ASN A 76 -19.61 -19.50 -2.95
CA ASN A 76 -20.40 -20.65 -3.41
C ASN A 76 -19.57 -21.71 -4.17
N GLY A 77 -18.36 -22.02 -3.68
CA GLY A 77 -17.46 -23.00 -4.30
C GLY A 77 -16.77 -22.54 -5.60
N LYS A 78 -17.08 -21.34 -6.11
CA LYS A 78 -16.45 -20.77 -7.31
C LYS A 78 -15.39 -19.74 -6.93
N ARG A 79 -14.32 -19.68 -7.72
CA ARG A 79 -13.28 -18.65 -7.61
C ARG A 79 -13.63 -17.46 -8.48
N TYR A 80 -13.54 -16.26 -7.91
CA TYR A 80 -13.73 -15.00 -8.62
C TYR A 80 -12.46 -14.16 -8.50
N TYR A 81 -12.06 -13.55 -9.60
CA TYR A 81 -10.99 -12.56 -9.63
C TYR A 81 -11.60 -11.19 -9.39
N VAL A 82 -11.01 -10.41 -8.49
CA VAL A 82 -11.50 -9.08 -8.11
C VAL A 82 -10.38 -8.08 -8.27
N GLN A 83 -10.73 -6.90 -8.80
CA GLN A 83 -9.87 -5.71 -8.82
C GLN A 83 -10.59 -4.57 -8.13
N THR A 84 -9.88 -3.83 -7.29
CA THR A 84 -10.43 -2.67 -6.57
C THR A 84 -9.46 -1.49 -6.64
N PRO A 85 -9.95 -0.25 -6.83
CA PRO A 85 -9.06 0.91 -6.89
C PRO A 85 -8.43 1.19 -5.53
N ILE A 86 -7.11 1.37 -5.52
CA ILE A 86 -6.31 1.62 -4.30
C ILE A 86 -6.81 2.86 -3.56
N ALA A 87 -7.21 3.91 -4.29
CA ALA A 87 -7.64 5.17 -3.71
C ALA A 87 -8.95 5.09 -2.89
N ARG A 88 -9.71 4.01 -3.06
CA ARG A 88 -11.04 3.83 -2.45
C ARG A 88 -11.20 2.48 -1.75
N SER A 89 -10.08 1.82 -1.50
CA SER A 89 -10.08 0.51 -0.90
C SER A 89 -9.12 0.46 0.28
N TYR A 90 -9.53 -0.24 1.32
CA TYR A 90 -8.70 -0.53 2.48
C TYR A 90 -8.73 -2.03 2.78
N ILE A 91 -7.67 -2.49 3.44
CA ILE A 91 -7.42 -3.91 3.70
C ILE A 91 -7.24 -4.06 5.20
N GLU A 92 -8.01 -4.98 5.79
CA GLU A 92 -7.96 -5.32 7.20
C GLU A 92 -7.56 -6.77 7.34
N GLU A 93 -6.57 -7.07 8.18
CA GLU A 93 -6.30 -8.46 8.58
C GLU A 93 -7.46 -8.96 9.46
N ILE A 94 -7.89 -10.19 9.22
CA ILE A 94 -8.95 -10.83 10.01
C ILE A 94 -8.42 -12.10 10.67
N PRO A 95 -8.95 -12.48 11.86
CA PRO A 95 -8.57 -13.72 12.52
C PRO A 95 -8.74 -14.93 11.60
N SER A 96 -7.92 -15.95 11.80
CA SER A 96 -8.17 -17.25 11.19
C SER A 96 -9.54 -17.78 11.62
N PRO A 97 -10.36 -18.31 10.69
CA PRO A 97 -11.66 -18.88 10.99
C PRO A 97 -11.58 -20.13 11.87
#